data_AF-A0AAU3PKZ7-F1
#
_entry.id   AF-A0AAU3PKZ7-F1
#
_cell.length_a   1.000
_cell.length_b   1.000
_cell.length_c   1.000
_cell.angle_alpha   90.00
_cell.angle_beta   90.00
_cell.angle_gamma   90.00
#
_symmetry.space_group_name_H-M   'P 1'
#
loop_
_entity.id
_entity.type
_entity.pdbx_description
1 polymer ?
#
loop_
_entity_poly.entity_id
_entity_poly.type
_entity_poly.pdbx_seq_one_letter_code
_entity_poly.pdbx_strand_id
1 'polypeptide(L)'
;MLGEVVPGEFRAAVLVDDLKTLAAEAGVTRTAFYPKKNRDGTTRPGPYQHLAEEFERRLRTLQEAGEVIDPRTAQIERFKAKVTELKERLAQRDETIAELTTFKELALSRLAAQHDEIVRLRQQAAALSNVRRLPAALR
;
A
#
# COMPACT_ATOMS: atom_id res chain seq x y z
N MET A 1 -15.84 41.58 -10.10
CA MET A 1 -14.65 42.09 -9.38
C MET A 1 -13.68 40.92 -9.24
N LEU A 2 -12.71 40.85 -10.15
CA LEU A 2 -11.69 39.81 -10.18
C LEU A 2 -10.47 40.36 -9.43
N GLY A 3 -10.13 39.75 -8.30
CA GLY A 3 -8.98 40.14 -7.49
C GLY A 3 -7.68 39.80 -8.20
N GLU A 4 -6.79 40.79 -8.27
CA GLU A 4 -5.44 40.68 -8.82
C GLU A 4 -4.62 39.61 -8.08
N VAL A 5 -3.94 38.76 -8.86
CA VAL A 5 -2.94 37.83 -8.36
C VAL A 5 -1.63 38.60 -8.22
N VAL A 6 -1.20 38.83 -6.98
CA VAL A 6 0.11 39.41 -6.67
C VAL A 6 1.19 38.35 -6.96
N PRO A 7 2.15 38.61 -7.87
CA PRO A 7 3.24 37.69 -8.15
C PRO A 7 4.26 37.78 -6.99
N GLY A 8 4.25 36.80 -6.10
CA GLY A 8 5.23 36.76 -5.01
C GLY A 8 4.91 35.86 -3.81
N GLU A 9 3.68 35.37 -3.66
CA GLU A 9 3.38 34.36 -2.64
C GLU A 9 3.83 32.97 -3.11
N PHE A 10 5.11 32.67 -2.86
CA PHE A 10 5.56 31.29 -2.79
C PHE A 10 4.71 30.60 -1.73
N ARG A 11 3.81 29.70 -2.16
CA ARG A 11 2.96 28.92 -1.28
C ARG A 11 3.86 28.16 -0.31
N ALA A 12 3.96 28.69 0.91
CA ALA A 12 4.50 27.97 2.04
C ALA A 12 3.80 26.60 2.10
N ALA A 13 4.60 25.54 2.17
CA ALA A 13 4.24 24.11 2.26
C ALA A 13 4.37 23.21 1.01
N VAL A 14 5.12 23.61 -0.03
CA VAL A 14 5.58 22.67 -1.09
C VAL A 14 7.12 22.76 -1.17
N LEU A 15 7.84 21.83 -0.53
CA LEU A 15 8.57 20.71 -1.17
C LEU A 15 9.81 21.07 -2.00
N VAL A 16 10.42 22.24 -1.84
CA VAL A 16 11.72 22.50 -2.48
C VAL A 16 12.85 22.11 -1.54
N ASP A 17 13.15 20.81 -1.50
CA ASP A 17 14.24 20.25 -0.67
C ASP A 17 15.51 19.96 -1.49
N ASP A 18 15.43 20.15 -2.81
CA ASP A 18 16.53 19.93 -3.74
C ASP A 18 16.45 20.93 -4.91
N LEU A 19 17.63 21.29 -5.45
CA LEU A 19 17.85 22.11 -6.62
C LEU A 19 17.09 21.60 -7.85
N LYS A 20 16.83 20.30 -7.93
CA LYS A 20 16.00 19.70 -8.99
C LYS A 20 14.56 20.21 -8.92
N THR A 21 13.97 20.25 -7.73
CA THR A 21 12.60 20.75 -7.55
C THR A 21 12.56 22.25 -7.80
N LEU A 22 13.57 22.99 -7.32
CA LEU A 22 13.69 24.42 -7.57
C LEU A 22 13.74 24.74 -9.07
N ALA A 23 14.51 23.96 -9.83
CA ALA A 23 14.60 24.11 -11.28
C ALA A 23 13.26 23.87 -11.99
N ALA A 24 12.53 22.82 -11.56
CA ALA A 24 11.22 22.50 -12.13
C ALA A 24 10.19 23.59 -11.86
N GLU A 25 10.15 24.12 -10.63
CA GLU A 25 9.21 25.20 -10.26
C GLU A 25 9.56 26.54 -10.90
N ALA A 26 10.86 26.86 -11.01
CA ALA A 26 11.31 28.09 -11.66
C ALA A 26 11.20 28.04 -13.19
N GLY A 27 10.84 26.90 -13.79
CA GLY A 27 10.79 26.72 -15.24
C GLY A 27 12.17 26.80 -15.91
N VAL A 28 13.24 26.52 -15.16
CA VAL A 28 14.64 26.63 -15.62
C VAL A 28 15.26 25.25 -15.74
N THR A 29 16.16 25.06 -16.71
CA THR A 29 16.93 23.83 -16.80
C THR A 29 17.84 23.65 -15.58
N ARG A 30 17.86 22.44 -15.00
CA ARG A 30 18.71 22.12 -13.84
C ARG A 30 20.19 22.48 -14.07
N THR A 31 20.66 22.39 -15.30
CA THR A 31 22.06 22.72 -15.68
C THR A 31 22.38 24.21 -15.59
N ALA A 32 21.40 25.09 -15.46
CA ALA A 32 21.62 26.52 -15.28
C ALA A 32 22.16 26.87 -13.87
N PHE A 33 21.99 25.98 -12.90
CA PHE A 33 22.52 26.10 -11.54
C PHE A 33 23.96 25.59 -11.38
N TYR A 34 24.51 24.91 -12.39
CA TYR A 34 25.83 24.32 -12.32
C TYR A 34 26.85 25.06 -13.20
N PRO A 35 28.15 25.03 -12.83
CA PRO A 35 29.22 25.53 -13.69
C PRO A 35 29.23 24.79 -15.04
N LYS A 36 29.54 25.53 -16.10
CA LYS A 36 29.65 25.00 -17.47
C LYS A 36 31.08 25.08 -17.95
N LYS A 37 31.51 24.13 -18.78
CA LYS A 37 32.82 24.19 -19.45
C LYS A 37 32.70 24.96 -20.75
N ASN A 38 33.61 25.90 -20.95
CA ASN A 38 33.82 26.58 -22.22
C ASN A 38 34.59 25.67 -23.18
N ARG A 39 34.61 26.05 -24.46
CA ARG A 39 35.30 25.28 -25.53
C ARG A 39 36.81 25.19 -25.32
N ASP A 40 37.40 26.16 -24.62
CA ASP A 40 38.81 26.24 -24.24
C ASP A 40 39.13 25.45 -22.94
N GLY A 41 38.15 24.74 -22.37
CA GLY A 41 38.31 23.97 -21.14
C GLY A 41 38.18 24.79 -19.85
N THR A 42 38.00 26.11 -19.93
CA THR A 42 37.79 26.97 -18.75
C THR A 42 36.38 26.78 -18.18
N THR A 43 36.23 26.94 -16.86
CA THR A 43 34.93 26.83 -16.18
C THR A 43 34.27 28.21 -16.08
N ARG A 44 33.06 28.32 -16.61
CA ARG A 44 32.20 29.51 -16.47
C ARG A 44 31.07 29.20 -15.48
N PRO A 45 30.73 30.13 -14.57
CA PRO A 45 29.61 29.92 -13.67
C PRO A 45 28.29 29.79 -14.45
N GLY A 46 27.40 28.93 -13.96
CA GLY A 46 26.05 28.83 -14.47
C GLY A 46 25.27 30.14 -14.27
N PRO A 47 24.29 30.46 -15.14
CA PRO A 47 23.50 31.69 -15.03
C PRO A 47 22.89 31.92 -13.63
N TYR A 48 22.53 30.84 -12.95
CA TYR A 48 21.87 30.86 -11.64
C TYR A 48 22.68 30.12 -10.57
N GLN A 49 23.98 29.93 -10.78
CA GLN A 49 24.81 29.20 -9.82
C GLN A 49 24.85 29.85 -8.43
N HIS A 50 24.89 31.18 -8.36
CA HIS A 50 24.83 31.91 -7.09
C HIS A 50 23.51 31.66 -6.33
N LEU A 51 22.39 31.53 -7.04
CA LEU A 51 21.09 31.17 -6.43
C LEU A 51 21.11 29.75 -5.87
N ALA A 52 21.82 28.82 -6.53
CA ALA A 52 22.01 27.47 -5.99
C ALA A 52 22.80 27.49 -4.67
N GLU A 53 23.88 28.24 -4.64
CA GLU A 53 24.74 28.37 -3.46
C GLU A 53 24.02 29.07 -2.30
N GLU A 54 23.18 30.08 -2.58
CA GLU A 54 22.32 30.72 -1.57
C GLU A 54 21.22 29.78 -1.08
N PHE A 55 20.57 29.05 -1.98
CA PHE A 55 19.54 28.07 -1.65
C PHE A 55 20.11 26.97 -0.73
N GLU A 56 21.26 26.39 -1.07
CA GLU A 56 21.92 25.37 -0.24
C GLU A 56 22.37 25.89 1.13
N ARG A 57 22.81 27.16 1.20
CA ARG A 57 23.16 27.80 2.48
C ARG A 57 21.94 27.98 3.36
N ARG A 58 20.84 28.52 2.80
CA ARG A 58 19.58 28.72 3.54
C ARG A 58 18.98 27.40 3.98
N LEU A 59 19.00 26.38 3.12
CA LEU A 59 18.52 25.04 3.44
C LEU A 59 19.30 24.44 4.61
N ARG A 60 20.63 24.57 4.62
CA ARG A 60 21.48 24.13 5.75
C ARG A 60 21.16 24.87 7.04
N THR A 61 21.04 26.19 7.01
CA THR A 61 20.69 26.99 8.20
C THR A 61 19.33 26.57 8.78
N LEU A 62 18.33 26.33 7.92
CA LEU A 62 17.01 25.89 8.35
C LEU A 62 17.01 24.45 8.89
N GLN A 63 17.83 23.56 8.32
CA GLN A 63 18.05 22.20 8.84
C GLN A 63 18.74 22.21 10.21
N GLU A 64 19.79 23.03 10.37
CA GLU A 64 20.51 23.19 11.64
C GLU A 64 19.63 23.81 12.73
N ALA A 65 18.74 24.73 12.36
CA ALA A 65 17.74 25.31 13.26
C ALA A 65 16.58 24.33 13.60
N GLY A 66 16.50 23.18 12.94
CA GLY A 66 15.43 22.19 13.14
C GLY A 66 14.07 22.64 12.59
N GLU A 67 14.03 23.69 11.77
CA GLU A 67 12.79 24.27 11.22
C GLU A 67 12.30 23.54 9.96
N VAL A 68 13.20 22.83 9.25
CA VAL A 68 12.85 22.01 8.08
C VAL A 68 12.81 20.53 8.46
N ILE A 69 11.61 19.96 8.49
CA ILE A 69 11.42 18.50 8.53
C ILE A 69 11.82 17.96 7.15
N ASP A 70 12.90 17.17 7.07
CA ASP A 70 13.30 16.51 5.83
C ASP A 70 12.08 15.75 5.24
N PRO A 71 11.65 16.06 4.00
CA PRO A 71 10.52 15.41 3.36
C PRO A 71 10.66 13.89 3.32
N ARG A 72 11.90 13.37 3.26
CA ARG A 72 12.19 11.93 3.27
C ARG A 72 11.86 11.34 4.62
N THR A 73 12.16 12.03 5.71
CA THR A 73 11.79 11.59 7.07
C THR A 73 10.27 11.52 7.21
N ALA A 74 9.54 12.55 6.75
CA ALA A 74 8.08 12.55 6.75
C ALA A 74 7.49 11.42 5.87
N GLN A 75 8.11 11.15 4.71
CA GLN A 75 7.73 10.04 3.84
C GLN A 75 8.04 8.67 4.46
N ILE A 76 9.18 8.51 5.12
CA ILE A 76 9.59 7.29 5.82
C ILE A 76 8.57 6.97 6.93
N GLU A 77 8.19 7.95 7.75
CA GLU A 77 7.21 7.73 8.81
C GLU A 77 5.82 7.37 8.24
N ARG A 78 5.39 8.04 7.16
CA ARG A 78 4.17 7.66 6.44
C ARG A 78 4.24 6.24 5.89
N PHE A 79 5.38 5.83 5.32
CA PHE A 79 5.55 4.47 4.80
C PHE A 79 5.60 3.43 5.91
N LYS A 80 6.25 3.71 7.05
CA LYS A 80 6.23 2.83 8.23
C LYS A 80 4.79 2.62 8.71
N ALA A 81 4.02 3.70 8.87
CA ALA A 81 2.62 3.61 9.28
C ALA A 81 1.79 2.75 8.32
N LYS A 82 1.95 2.96 7.00
CA LYS A 82 1.27 2.13 5.98
C LYS A 82 1.71 0.67 6.02
N VAL A 83 2.99 0.39 6.23
CA VAL A 83 3.50 -0.99 6.34
C VAL A 83 2.91 -1.68 7.57
N THR A 84 2.83 -1.00 8.71
CA THR A 84 2.18 -1.54 9.91
C THR A 84 0.70 -1.84 9.66
N GLU A 85 -0.05 -0.87 9.11
CA GLU A 85 -1.48 -1.07 8.78
C GLU A 85 -1.69 -2.24 7.83
N LEU A 86 -0.87 -2.35 6.78
CA LEU A 86 -0.97 -3.44 5.81
C LEU A 86 -0.64 -4.80 6.43
N LYS A 87 0.36 -4.86 7.32
CA LYS A 87 0.70 -6.10 8.05
C LYS A 87 -0.45 -6.54 8.95
N GLU A 88 -1.05 -5.63 9.70
CA GLU A 88 -2.22 -5.93 10.56
C GLU A 88 -3.39 -6.44 9.72
N ARG A 89 -3.70 -5.76 8.62
CA ARG A 89 -4.77 -6.16 7.69
C ARG A 89 -4.49 -7.49 6.99
N LEU A 90 -3.22 -7.87 6.83
CA LEU A 90 -2.84 -9.16 6.27
C LEU A 90 -3.04 -10.26 7.32
N ALA A 91 -2.54 -10.05 8.53
CA ALA A 91 -2.71 -11.00 9.64
C ALA A 91 -4.18 -11.30 9.93
N GLN A 92 -5.05 -10.28 9.96
CA GLN A 92 -6.49 -10.46 10.15
C GLN A 92 -7.14 -11.29 9.02
N ARG A 93 -6.69 -11.10 7.78
CA ARG A 93 -7.18 -11.88 6.65
C ARG A 93 -6.71 -13.32 6.71
N ASP A 94 -5.45 -13.55 7.07
CA ASP A 94 -4.89 -14.89 7.20
C ASP A 94 -5.61 -15.68 8.31
N GLU A 95 -5.91 -15.03 9.44
CA GLU A 95 -6.72 -15.61 10.52
C GLU A 95 -8.13 -15.97 10.02
N THR A 96 -8.81 -15.04 9.34
CA THR A 96 -10.14 -15.30 8.76
C THR A 96 -10.11 -16.46 7.75
N ILE A 97 -9.08 -16.53 6.92
CA ILE A 97 -8.92 -17.61 5.93
C ILE A 97 -8.71 -18.95 6.65
N ALA A 98 -7.90 -18.99 7.71
CA ALA A 98 -7.67 -20.20 8.49
C ALA A 98 -8.97 -20.70 9.16
N GLU A 99 -9.76 -19.80 9.74
CA GLU A 99 -11.06 -20.12 10.34
C GLU A 99 -12.04 -20.67 9.30
N LEU A 100 -12.18 -19.98 8.16
CA LEU A 100 -13.09 -20.40 7.10
C LEU A 100 -12.67 -21.73 6.47
N THR A 101 -11.37 -21.98 6.35
CA THR A 101 -10.83 -23.26 5.85
C THR A 101 -11.17 -24.39 6.80
N THR A 102 -10.90 -24.21 8.10
CA THR A 102 -11.22 -25.18 9.14
C THR A 102 -12.73 -25.47 9.18
N PHE A 103 -13.55 -24.42 9.12
CA PHE A 103 -15.00 -24.55 9.08
C PHE A 103 -15.47 -25.34 7.85
N LYS A 104 -14.92 -25.05 6.66
CA LYS A 104 -15.24 -25.75 5.42
C LYS A 104 -14.90 -27.23 5.50
N GLU A 105 -13.71 -27.58 6.00
CA GLU A 105 -13.28 -28.98 6.17
C GLU A 105 -14.22 -29.75 7.10
N LEU A 106 -14.58 -29.15 8.23
CA LEU A 106 -15.51 -29.74 9.19
C LEU A 106 -16.92 -29.91 8.58
N ALA A 107 -17.41 -28.91 7.85
CA ALA A 107 -18.72 -28.95 7.22
C ALA A 107 -18.79 -30.05 6.15
N LEU A 108 -17.75 -30.17 5.31
CA LEU A 108 -17.67 -31.22 4.30
C LEU A 108 -17.60 -32.62 4.94
N SER A 109 -16.81 -32.78 5.99
CA SER A 109 -16.69 -34.05 6.72
C SER A 109 -18.03 -34.47 7.33
N ARG A 110 -18.77 -33.53 7.92
CA ARG A 110 -20.11 -33.79 8.48
C ARG A 110 -21.11 -34.15 7.39
N LEU A 111 -21.09 -33.44 6.26
CA LEU A 111 -22.00 -33.72 5.15
C LEU A 111 -21.74 -35.10 4.55
N ALA A 112 -20.47 -35.49 4.40
CA ALA A 112 -20.09 -36.83 3.95
C ALA A 112 -20.61 -37.91 4.92
N ALA A 113 -20.36 -37.76 6.22
CA ALA A 113 -20.84 -38.71 7.23
C ALA A 113 -22.38 -38.81 7.25
N GLN A 114 -23.09 -37.69 7.12
CA GLN A 114 -24.55 -37.68 7.01
C GLN A 114 -25.03 -38.38 5.74
N HIS A 115 -24.35 -38.17 4.62
CA HIS A 115 -24.67 -38.85 3.37
C HIS A 115 -24.52 -40.36 3.49
N ASP A 116 -23.40 -40.83 4.05
CA ASP A 116 -23.12 -42.25 4.27
C ASP A 116 -24.17 -42.90 5.17
N GLU A 117 -24.58 -42.23 6.25
CA GLU A 117 -25.64 -42.73 7.14
C GLU A 117 -27.00 -42.78 6.44
N ILE A 118 -27.36 -41.77 5.63
CA ILE A 118 -28.59 -41.81 4.83
C ILE A 118 -28.58 -42.99 3.86
N VAL A 119 -27.45 -43.22 3.18
CA VAL A 119 -27.28 -44.36 2.26
C VAL A 119 -27.47 -45.68 3.02
N ARG A 120 -26.81 -45.84 4.18
CA ARG A 120 -26.95 -47.01 5.04
C ARG A 120 -28.40 -47.23 5.49
N LEU A 121 -29.08 -46.19 5.98
CA LEU A 121 -30.47 -46.27 6.43
C LEU A 121 -31.42 -46.66 5.29
N ARG A 122 -31.20 -46.14 4.08
CA ARG A 122 -31.97 -46.53 2.89
C ARG A 122 -31.77 -47.99 2.52
N GLN A 123 -30.53 -48.48 2.58
CA GLN A 123 -30.22 -49.90 2.33
C GLN A 123 -30.90 -50.81 3.35
N GLN A 124 -30.87 -50.45 4.64
CA GLN A 124 -31.54 -51.19 5.70
C GLN A 124 -33.06 -51.22 5.51
N ALA A 125 -33.68 -50.07 5.20
CA ALA A 125 -35.11 -49.98 4.93
C ALA A 125 -35.54 -50.85 3.73
N ALA A 126 -34.75 -50.83 2.64
CA ALA A 126 -35.00 -51.67 1.48
C ALA A 126 -34.89 -53.17 1.83
N ALA A 127 -33.85 -53.57 2.58
CA ALA A 127 -33.68 -54.95 3.03
C ALA A 127 -34.86 -55.43 3.89
N LEU A 128 -35.35 -54.60 4.81
CA LEU A 128 -36.53 -54.92 5.64
C LEU A 128 -37.82 -55.02 4.82
N SER A 129 -38.01 -54.17 3.82
CA SER A 129 -39.18 -54.25 2.92
C SER A 129 -39.23 -55.52 2.07
N ASN A 130 -38.07 -56.13 1.81
CA ASN A 130 -37.96 -57.40 1.08
C ASN A 130 -38.32 -58.62 1.95
N VAL A 131 -38.48 -58.45 3.27
CA VAL A 131 -38.92 -59.53 4.18
C VAL A 131 -40.46 -59.57 4.22
N ARG A 132 -41.05 -60.35 3.32
CA ARG A 132 -42.51 -60.62 3.33
C ARG A 132 -42.84 -61.60 4.46
N ARG A 133 -43.64 -61.16 5.44
CA ARG A 133 -44.16 -62.05 6.50
C ARG A 133 -45.08 -63.10 5.83
N LEU A 134 -44.72 -64.37 5.91
CA LEU A 134 -45.57 -65.46 5.43
C LEU A 134 -46.85 -65.49 6.29
N PRO A 135 -48.04 -65.55 5.68
CA PRO A 135 -49.29 -65.67 6.45
C PRO A 135 -49.24 -66.96 7.26
N ALA A 136 -49.54 -66.85 8.55
CA ALA A 136 -49.66 -68.01 9.42
C ALA A 136 -50.70 -68.94 8.79
N ALA A 137 -50.29 -70.19 8.53
CA ALA A 137 -51.13 -71.18 7.88
C ALA A 137 -52.47 -71.26 8.61
N LEU A 138 -53.56 -71.01 7.88
CA LEU A 138 -54.92 -71.26 8.33
C LEU A 138 -55.04 -72.77 8.59
N ARG A 139 -55.35 -73.12 9.84
CA ARG A 139 -55.73 -74.49 10.25
C ARG A 139 -57.10 -74.85 9.70
#